data_AF-A0A3D4U8R6-F1
#
_entry.id   AF-A0A3D4U8R6-F1
#
_cell.length_a   1.000
_cell.length_b   1.000
_cell.length_c   1.000
_cell.angle_alpha   90.00
_cell.angle_beta   90.00
_cell.angle_gamma   90.00
#
_symmetry.space_group_name_H-M   'P 1'
#
loop_
_entity.id
_entity.type
_entity.pdbx_description
1 polymer ?
#
loop_
_entity_poly.entity_id
_entity_poly.type
_entity_poly.pdbx_seq_one_letter_code
_entity_poly.pdbx_strand_id
1 'polypeptide(L)'
;MYHYGQRRTRRAGRQRRRAEGATITGSVAGYTVTDGSLSDQGALTITITSTNDAPVVVTDVATAQENGPLINGSVAGNDYDIDTGDSLSFAITGIPPACLLLNSDGSYSYDPTADVANATLAQAATRTVSADYTVTDTSGATATSTLSITITGMNAAPTDAVQGTLISEDSVYNGTLPAATDADGNFDRYKLVSPPAHGGLAITDSSTGAYVTLP
;
A
#
# COMPACT_ATOMS: atom_id res chain seq x y z
N MET A 1 51.19 36.11 -32.29
CA MET A 1 49.76 36.11 -31.89
C MET A 1 49.01 35.22 -32.86
N TYR A 2 48.62 34.02 -32.46
CA TYR A 2 47.67 33.21 -33.22
C TYR A 2 46.66 32.61 -32.24
N HIS A 3 45.44 33.13 -32.30
CA HIS A 3 44.29 32.56 -31.63
C HIS A 3 43.81 31.36 -32.45
N TYR A 4 43.85 30.16 -31.88
CA TYR A 4 43.11 29.02 -32.42
C TYR A 4 41.90 28.75 -31.52
N GLY A 5 40.73 29.17 -32.00
CA GLY A 5 39.45 28.89 -31.38
C GLY A 5 39.15 27.39 -31.42
N GLN A 6 39.29 26.73 -30.27
CA GLN A 6 38.79 25.39 -30.06
C GLN A 6 37.26 25.43 -30.06
N ARG A 7 36.64 25.12 -31.20
CA ARG A 7 35.22 24.76 -31.25
C ARG A 7 35.06 23.45 -30.48
N ARG A 8 34.71 23.57 -29.20
CA ARG A 8 34.21 22.47 -28.38
C ARG A 8 32.95 21.93 -29.04
N THR A 9 33.03 20.80 -29.72
CA THR A 9 31.85 19.94 -29.88
C THR A 9 31.50 19.41 -28.50
N ARG A 10 30.63 20.14 -27.80
CA ARG A 10 29.87 19.61 -26.68
C ARG A 10 29.01 18.48 -27.25
N ARG A 11 29.49 17.24 -27.20
CA ARG A 11 28.57 16.11 -27.16
C ARG A 11 27.90 16.19 -25.80
N ALA A 12 26.72 16.82 -25.82
CA ALA A 12 25.80 16.88 -24.70
C ALA A 12 25.67 15.49 -24.07
N GLY A 13 25.72 15.46 -22.74
CA GLY A 13 25.64 14.26 -21.93
C GLY A 13 24.38 13.46 -22.25
N ARG A 14 24.57 12.31 -22.88
CA ARG A 14 23.90 11.10 -22.42
C ARG A 14 24.97 10.31 -21.70
N GLN A 15 25.03 10.45 -20.37
CA GLN A 15 25.71 9.45 -19.56
C GLN A 15 24.97 8.14 -19.86
N ARG A 16 25.62 7.25 -20.60
CA ARG A 16 25.03 5.94 -20.90
C ARG A 16 24.99 5.21 -19.58
N ARG A 17 23.79 4.95 -19.06
CA ARG A 17 23.49 3.98 -18.01
C ARG A 17 24.22 2.67 -18.35
N ARG A 18 24.92 2.05 -17.40
CA ARG A 18 25.75 0.85 -17.65
C ARG A 18 25.57 -0.15 -16.51
N ALA A 19 25.81 -1.42 -16.77
CA ALA A 19 25.85 -2.44 -15.71
C ALA A 19 27.05 -2.23 -14.77
N GLU A 20 26.97 -2.78 -13.56
CA GLU A 20 28.12 -2.89 -12.66
C GLU A 20 29.33 -3.51 -13.38
N GLY A 21 30.54 -3.02 -13.07
CA GLY A 21 31.79 -3.61 -13.55
C GLY A 21 32.08 -3.37 -15.04
N ALA A 22 31.20 -2.68 -15.75
CA ALA A 22 31.45 -2.23 -17.12
C ALA A 22 32.65 -1.28 -17.14
N THR A 23 33.78 -1.78 -17.64
CA THR A 23 34.99 -0.99 -17.81
C THR A 23 34.90 -0.18 -19.10
N ILE A 24 34.95 1.13 -18.98
CA ILE A 24 35.25 2.02 -20.09
C ILE A 24 36.75 2.28 -20.03
N THR A 25 37.52 1.66 -20.91
CA THR A 25 38.84 2.21 -21.26
C THR A 25 38.58 3.52 -22.00
N GLY A 26 38.53 4.61 -21.25
CA GLY A 26 38.11 5.93 -21.68
C GLY A 26 39.28 6.73 -22.23
N SER A 27 39.14 7.18 -23.48
CA SER A 27 39.99 8.18 -24.13
C SER A 27 41.50 7.93 -24.04
N VAL A 28 42.04 7.36 -25.12
CA VAL A 28 43.45 7.54 -25.43
C VAL A 28 43.63 8.96 -25.95
N ALA A 29 44.24 9.82 -25.14
CA ALA A 29 44.68 11.14 -25.57
C ALA A 29 46.17 11.09 -25.89
N GLY A 30 46.52 11.30 -27.16
CA GLY A 30 47.91 11.51 -27.55
C GLY A 30 48.39 12.87 -27.07
N TYR A 31 49.61 12.94 -26.55
CA TYR A 31 50.26 14.20 -26.21
C TYR A 31 51.69 14.22 -26.75
N THR A 32 52.20 15.42 -26.99
CA THR A 32 53.57 15.64 -27.48
C THR A 32 54.35 16.38 -26.40
N VAL A 33 55.60 15.98 -26.18
CA VAL A 33 56.53 16.68 -25.29
C VAL A 33 57.66 17.23 -26.16
N THR A 34 57.96 18.52 -26.07
CA THR A 34 59.02 19.15 -26.87
C THR A 34 59.79 20.17 -26.03
N ASP A 35 61.08 20.30 -26.30
CA ASP A 35 61.97 21.32 -25.73
C ASP A 35 62.14 22.55 -26.64
N GLY A 36 61.40 22.60 -27.76
CA GLY A 36 61.51 23.62 -28.79
C GLY A 36 62.43 23.25 -29.97
N SER A 37 63.15 22.12 -29.90
CA SER A 37 63.97 21.59 -31.00
C SER A 37 63.56 20.17 -31.42
N LEU A 38 63.38 19.26 -30.46
CA LEU A 38 62.93 17.89 -30.70
C LEU A 38 61.61 17.62 -29.99
N SER A 39 60.87 16.61 -30.45
CA SER A 39 59.59 16.22 -29.86
C SER A 39 59.44 14.71 -29.76
N ASP A 40 58.81 14.26 -28.68
CA ASP A 40 58.39 12.87 -28.47
C ASP A 40 56.87 12.77 -28.28
N GLN A 41 56.27 11.62 -28.57
CA GLN A 41 54.83 11.37 -28.41
C GLN A 41 54.54 10.35 -27.31
N GLY A 42 53.62 10.71 -26.42
CA GLY A 42 53.06 9.82 -25.41
C GLY A 42 51.57 9.61 -25.61
N ALA A 43 51.03 8.59 -24.95
CA ALA A 43 49.60 8.32 -24.89
C ALA A 43 49.15 8.29 -23.43
N LEU A 44 48.08 9.03 -23.11
CA LEU A 44 47.37 8.95 -21.86
C LEU A 44 46.15 8.04 -22.06
N THR A 45 46.12 6.90 -21.37
CA THR A 45 44.94 6.04 -21.28
C THR A 45 44.27 6.29 -19.94
N ILE A 46 42.97 6.62 -19.94
CA ILE A 46 42.17 6.72 -18.72
C ILE A 46 41.27 5.49 -18.66
N THR A 47 41.16 4.84 -17.52
CA THR A 47 40.21 3.74 -17.32
C THR A 47 39.20 4.16 -16.29
N ILE A 48 37.91 4.05 -16.64
CA ILE A 48 36.78 4.30 -15.75
C ILE A 48 36.02 3.00 -15.62
N THR A 49 35.84 2.53 -14.39
CA THR A 49 34.99 1.37 -14.07
C THR A 49 33.67 1.88 -13.51
N SER A 50 32.53 1.37 -14.00
CA SER A 50 31.25 1.58 -13.31
C SER A 50 31.23 0.81 -11.99
N THR A 51 30.55 1.39 -11.01
CA THR A 51 30.20 0.78 -9.71
C THR A 51 28.71 0.49 -9.70
N ASN A 52 28.28 -0.48 -8.90
CA ASN A 52 26.86 -0.70 -8.65
C ASN A 52 26.24 0.51 -7.94
N ASP A 53 25.16 1.04 -8.49
CA ASP A 53 24.29 2.01 -7.85
C ASP A 53 23.17 1.24 -7.11
N ALA A 54 22.65 1.80 -6.01
CA ALA A 54 21.54 1.17 -5.28
C ALA A 54 20.20 1.55 -5.91
N PRO A 55 19.15 0.72 -5.72
CA PRO A 55 17.81 1.03 -6.21
C PRO A 55 17.30 2.38 -5.73
N VAL A 56 16.57 3.08 -6.60
CA VAL A 56 15.79 4.25 -6.24
C VAL A 56 14.35 3.81 -6.02
N VAL A 57 13.87 3.99 -4.79
CA VAL A 57 12.55 3.52 -4.34
C VAL A 57 11.64 4.68 -3.94
N VAL A 58 10.34 4.52 -4.15
CA VAL A 58 9.31 5.52 -3.89
C VAL A 58 8.20 4.90 -3.05
N THR A 59 7.56 5.68 -2.18
CA THR A 59 6.47 5.20 -1.32
C THR A 59 5.24 4.86 -2.14
N ASP A 60 4.59 3.75 -1.79
CA ASP A 60 3.35 3.30 -2.42
C ASP A 60 2.15 3.49 -1.51
N VAL A 61 1.02 3.81 -2.15
CA VAL A 61 -0.25 3.99 -1.48
C VAL A 61 -1.36 3.21 -2.18
N ALA A 62 -2.27 2.66 -1.40
CA ALA A 62 -3.49 2.03 -1.88
C ALA A 62 -4.66 2.28 -0.94
N THR A 63 -5.86 1.95 -1.42
CA THR A 63 -7.09 2.06 -0.63
C THR A 63 -7.90 0.78 -0.73
N ALA A 64 -8.55 0.40 0.37
CA ALA A 64 -9.53 -0.69 0.39
C ALA A 64 -10.74 -0.31 1.25
N GLN A 65 -11.81 -1.09 1.13
CA GLN A 65 -12.94 -1.06 2.05
C GLN A 65 -12.84 -2.26 2.99
N GLU A 66 -13.19 -2.09 4.27
CA GLU A 66 -13.04 -3.14 5.31
C GLU A 66 -13.72 -4.48 4.95
N ASN A 67 -14.85 -4.42 4.25
CA ASN A 67 -15.67 -5.54 3.81
C ASN A 67 -15.66 -5.66 2.28
N GLY A 68 -14.67 -5.02 1.66
CA GLY A 68 -14.46 -5.04 0.22
C GLY A 68 -13.79 -6.34 -0.25
N PRO A 69 -13.68 -6.52 -1.57
CA PRO A 69 -12.95 -7.66 -2.11
C PRO A 69 -11.45 -7.56 -1.78
N LEU A 70 -10.76 -8.70 -1.90
CA LEU A 70 -9.31 -8.75 -1.95
C LEU A 70 -8.77 -7.78 -3.02
N ILE A 71 -7.78 -6.98 -2.64
CA ILE A 71 -7.11 -6.05 -3.55
C ILE A 71 -5.77 -6.61 -4.00
N ASN A 72 -5.37 -6.25 -5.23
CA ASN A 72 -4.06 -6.55 -5.78
C ASN A 72 -3.40 -5.25 -6.23
N GLY A 73 -2.08 -5.17 -6.13
CA GLY A 73 -1.30 -4.03 -6.61
C GLY A 73 0.16 -4.39 -6.81
N SER A 74 1.00 -3.38 -7.04
CA SER A 74 2.44 -3.56 -7.12
C SER A 74 3.18 -2.34 -6.58
N VAL A 75 4.28 -2.60 -5.87
CA VAL A 75 5.28 -1.60 -5.44
C VAL A 75 6.37 -1.38 -6.50
N ALA A 76 6.44 -2.22 -7.53
CA ALA A 76 7.50 -2.15 -8.54
C ALA A 76 7.24 -1.07 -9.62
N GLY A 77 6.10 -0.39 -9.59
CA GLY A 77 5.68 0.50 -10.68
C GLY A 77 6.44 1.83 -10.78
N ASN A 78 7.00 2.28 -9.66
CA ASN A 78 7.71 3.56 -9.48
C ASN A 78 9.17 3.38 -9.00
N ASP A 79 9.56 2.14 -8.69
CA ASP A 79 10.90 1.77 -8.25
C ASP A 79 11.78 1.41 -9.47
N TYR A 80 13.05 1.85 -9.47
CA TYR A 80 13.97 1.56 -10.57
C TYR A 80 15.43 1.56 -10.14
N ASP A 81 16.25 0.84 -10.90
CA ASP A 81 17.70 0.97 -10.84
C ASP A 81 18.24 1.71 -12.08
N ILE A 82 19.33 2.46 -11.92
CA ILE A 82 19.98 3.19 -13.02
C ILE A 82 20.90 2.28 -13.83
N ASP A 83 21.38 1.19 -13.25
CA ASP A 83 22.27 0.23 -13.86
C ASP A 83 21.54 -0.62 -14.90
N THR A 84 22.24 -0.91 -16.00
CA THR A 84 21.61 -1.53 -17.17
C THR A 84 21.61 -3.04 -17.06
N GLY A 85 20.41 -3.63 -17.07
CA GLY A 85 20.23 -5.08 -16.99
C GLY A 85 19.89 -5.56 -15.59
N ASP A 86 19.87 -4.64 -14.63
CA ASP A 86 19.46 -4.91 -13.26
C ASP A 86 17.97 -5.23 -13.16
N SER A 87 17.68 -6.23 -12.34
CA SER A 87 16.35 -6.59 -11.92
C SER A 87 16.21 -6.31 -10.43
N LEU A 88 15.01 -5.87 -10.03
CA LEU A 88 14.67 -5.58 -8.65
C LEU A 88 13.91 -6.74 -8.04
N SER A 89 14.25 -7.08 -6.80
CA SER A 89 13.51 -8.03 -5.97
C SER A 89 13.02 -7.36 -4.69
N PHE A 90 11.83 -7.76 -4.24
CA PHE A 90 11.10 -7.08 -3.17
C PHE A 90 10.84 -8.03 -2.00
N ALA A 91 10.99 -7.53 -0.78
CA ALA A 91 10.67 -8.30 0.42
C ALA A 91 10.21 -7.39 1.56
N ILE A 92 9.18 -7.79 2.29
CA ILE A 92 8.77 -7.08 3.51
C ILE A 92 9.91 -7.18 4.53
N THR A 93 10.22 -6.04 5.16
CA THR A 93 11.16 -5.96 6.26
C THR A 93 10.42 -6.19 7.58
N GLY A 94 10.85 -7.19 8.35
CA GLY A 94 10.23 -7.51 9.65
C GLY A 94 9.01 -8.40 9.52
N ILE A 95 8.00 -8.15 10.36
CA ILE A 95 6.78 -8.97 10.41
C ILE A 95 5.76 -8.39 9.42
N PRO A 96 5.29 -9.16 8.42
CA PRO A 96 4.23 -8.72 7.53
C PRO A 96 2.94 -8.38 8.30
N PRO A 97 2.27 -7.28 7.96
CA PRO A 97 0.91 -7.03 8.43
C PRO A 97 -0.01 -8.20 8.12
N ALA A 98 -1.01 -8.41 8.98
CA ALA A 98 -2.00 -9.46 8.78
C ALA A 98 -2.63 -9.34 7.38
N CYS A 99 -2.77 -10.47 6.71
CA CYS A 99 -3.46 -10.59 5.41
C CYS A 99 -2.82 -9.80 4.26
N LEU A 100 -1.61 -9.25 4.43
CA LEU A 100 -0.80 -8.66 3.36
C LEU A 100 0.27 -9.66 2.90
N LEU A 101 0.28 -9.96 1.60
CA LEU A 101 1.33 -10.73 0.95
C LEU A 101 2.04 -9.85 -0.07
N LEU A 102 3.37 -9.74 0.05
CA LEU A 102 4.23 -9.14 -0.97
C LEU A 102 5.11 -10.22 -1.60
N ASN A 103 5.07 -10.33 -2.92
CA ASN A 103 5.87 -11.27 -3.70
C ASN A 103 7.19 -10.62 -4.11
N SER A 104 8.16 -11.46 -4.47
CA SER A 104 9.51 -11.01 -4.85
C SER A 104 9.55 -10.19 -6.14
N ASP A 105 8.52 -10.26 -6.97
CA ASP A 105 8.36 -9.44 -8.19
C ASP A 105 7.74 -8.06 -7.89
N GLY A 106 7.44 -7.78 -6.61
CA GLY A 106 6.83 -6.54 -6.18
C GLY A 106 5.31 -6.50 -6.36
N SER A 107 4.66 -7.59 -6.80
CA SER A 107 3.21 -7.70 -6.73
C SER A 107 2.77 -7.99 -5.29
N TYR A 108 1.63 -7.43 -4.87
CA TYR A 108 1.06 -7.70 -3.55
C TYR A 108 -0.44 -7.98 -3.62
N SER A 109 -0.93 -8.68 -2.60
CA SER A 109 -2.36 -8.84 -2.33
C SER A 109 -2.69 -8.53 -0.87
N TYR A 110 -3.88 -7.96 -0.64
CA TYR A 110 -4.40 -7.69 0.69
C TYR A 110 -5.88 -8.05 0.78
N ASP A 111 -6.24 -8.90 1.74
CA ASP A 111 -7.64 -9.23 2.05
C ASP A 111 -8.11 -8.44 3.29
N PRO A 112 -8.90 -7.37 3.11
CA PRO A 112 -9.39 -6.57 4.23
C PRO A 112 -10.36 -7.37 5.13
N THR A 113 -11.08 -8.35 4.59
CA THR A 113 -12.10 -9.11 5.33
C THR A 113 -11.51 -10.12 6.30
N ALA A 114 -10.30 -10.60 6.02
CA ALA A 114 -9.60 -11.58 6.85
C ALA A 114 -8.80 -10.93 7.99
N ASP A 115 -8.51 -9.63 7.91
CA ASP A 115 -7.83 -8.87 8.97
C ASP A 115 -8.84 -8.52 10.07
N VAL A 116 -8.81 -9.28 11.17
CA VAL A 116 -9.74 -9.13 12.30
C VAL A 116 -9.76 -7.74 12.92
N ALA A 117 -8.68 -6.97 12.78
CA ALA A 117 -8.69 -5.60 13.27
C ALA A 117 -9.66 -4.73 12.45
N ASN A 118 -9.98 -5.08 11.19
CA ASN A 118 -10.93 -4.33 10.35
C ASN A 118 -12.38 -4.50 10.80
N ALA A 119 -12.72 -5.59 11.49
CA ALA A 119 -14.12 -5.95 11.77
C ALA A 119 -14.90 -4.93 12.63
N THR A 120 -14.23 -3.95 13.24
CA THR A 120 -14.84 -2.94 14.11
C THR A 120 -14.64 -1.50 13.59
N LEU A 121 -14.27 -1.32 12.33
CA LEU A 121 -14.12 0.01 11.74
C LEU A 121 -15.52 0.58 11.45
N ALA A 122 -15.92 1.60 12.22
CA ALA A 122 -17.18 2.30 11.96
C ALA A 122 -17.21 2.89 10.54
N GLN A 123 -18.40 3.07 9.99
CA GLN A 123 -18.65 3.70 8.70
C GLN A 123 -17.80 4.98 8.53
N ALA A 124 -17.10 5.05 7.39
CA ALA A 124 -16.23 6.16 7.01
C ALA A 124 -15.03 6.42 7.93
N ALA A 125 -14.87 5.70 9.04
CA ALA A 125 -13.63 5.68 9.79
C ALA A 125 -12.53 5.04 8.93
N THR A 126 -11.28 5.43 9.18
CA THR A 126 -10.15 4.92 8.41
C THR A 126 -9.09 4.28 9.31
N ARG A 127 -8.49 3.19 8.85
CA ARG A 127 -7.25 2.63 9.39
C ARG A 127 -6.19 2.54 8.31
N THR A 128 -4.93 2.72 8.69
CA THR A 128 -3.79 2.47 7.80
C THR A 128 -3.11 1.15 8.16
N VAL A 129 -2.90 0.30 7.16
CA VAL A 129 -2.01 -0.86 7.20
C VAL A 129 -0.71 -0.46 6.51
N SER A 130 0.43 -0.60 7.18
CA SER A 130 1.74 -0.16 6.68
C SER A 130 2.73 -1.31 6.70
N ALA A 131 3.47 -1.49 5.62
CA ALA A 131 4.58 -2.43 5.52
C ALA A 131 5.81 -1.76 4.94
N ASP A 132 6.92 -1.78 5.69
CA ASP A 132 8.22 -1.43 5.13
C ASP A 132 8.73 -2.60 4.29
N TYR A 133 9.31 -2.30 3.14
CA TYR A 133 9.89 -3.29 2.24
C TYR A 133 11.29 -2.86 1.80
N THR A 134 12.12 -3.86 1.56
CA THR A 134 13.46 -3.73 0.98
C THR A 134 13.41 -4.12 -0.49
N VAL A 135 14.03 -3.30 -1.32
CA VAL A 135 14.29 -3.55 -2.73
C VAL A 135 15.76 -3.87 -2.87
N THR A 136 16.08 -5.01 -3.49
CA THR A 136 17.45 -5.47 -3.73
C THR A 136 17.67 -5.59 -5.22
N ASP A 137 18.73 -4.97 -5.74
CA ASP A 137 19.17 -5.15 -7.12
C ASP A 137 19.84 -6.53 -7.33
N THR A 138 20.34 -6.77 -8.54
CA THR A 138 20.94 -8.06 -8.89
C THR A 138 22.33 -8.26 -8.27
N SER A 139 22.99 -7.17 -7.90
CA SER A 139 24.32 -7.12 -7.29
C SER A 139 24.30 -7.07 -5.75
N GLY A 140 23.12 -6.96 -5.16
CA GLY A 140 22.87 -6.99 -3.73
C GLY A 140 22.84 -5.62 -3.04
N ALA A 141 22.91 -4.49 -3.76
CA ALA A 141 22.64 -3.21 -3.12
C ALA A 141 21.14 -3.05 -2.87
N THR A 142 20.82 -2.29 -1.83
CA THR A 142 19.47 -2.24 -1.27
C THR A 142 19.00 -0.83 -1.01
N ALA A 143 17.69 -0.65 -1.10
CA ALA A 143 16.98 0.53 -0.62
C ALA A 143 15.67 0.09 0.05
N THR A 144 15.11 0.95 0.90
CA THR A 144 13.88 0.65 1.65
C THR A 144 12.82 1.70 1.41
N SER A 145 11.57 1.28 1.31
CA SER A 145 10.40 2.15 1.19
C SER A 145 9.22 1.52 1.95
N THR A 146 8.05 2.12 1.85
CA THR A 146 6.85 1.73 2.58
C THR A 146 5.66 1.62 1.64
N LEU A 147 4.86 0.57 1.82
CA LEU A 147 3.51 0.43 1.27
C LEU A 147 2.49 0.80 2.35
N SER A 148 1.63 1.78 2.05
CA SER A 148 0.57 2.24 2.95
C SER A 148 -0.82 2.00 2.34
N ILE A 149 -1.62 1.15 2.96
CA ILE A 149 -2.98 0.83 2.53
C ILE A 149 -3.98 1.47 3.49
N THR A 150 -4.79 2.40 2.99
CA THR A 150 -5.85 3.04 3.77
C THR A 150 -7.16 2.26 3.62
N ILE A 151 -7.65 1.72 4.73
CA ILE A 151 -8.89 0.96 4.82
C ILE A 151 -9.99 1.89 5.30
N THR A 152 -11.13 1.92 4.60
CA THR A 152 -12.31 2.69 5.00
C THR A 152 -13.42 1.77 5.49
N GLY A 153 -13.99 2.09 6.65
CA GLY A 153 -15.14 1.39 7.23
C GLY A 153 -16.40 1.51 6.38
N MET A 154 -17.19 0.45 6.31
CA MET A 154 -18.47 0.38 5.61
C MET A 154 -19.61 0.43 6.63
N ASN A 155 -20.85 0.55 6.15
CA ASN A 155 -21.99 0.48 7.05
C ASN A 155 -22.17 -0.96 7.57
N ALA A 156 -22.12 -1.16 8.87
CA ALA A 156 -22.58 -2.37 9.52
C ALA A 156 -24.12 -2.38 9.64
N ALA A 157 -24.73 -3.56 9.72
CA ALA A 157 -26.14 -3.66 10.06
C ALA A 157 -26.29 -3.68 11.60
N PRO A 158 -27.37 -3.10 12.15
CA PRO A 158 -27.65 -3.20 13.56
C PRO A 158 -28.00 -4.65 13.92
N THR A 159 -27.60 -5.06 15.12
CA THR A 159 -27.85 -6.38 15.70
C THR A 159 -28.49 -6.24 17.08
N ASP A 160 -29.40 -7.13 17.44
CA ASP A 160 -29.94 -7.26 18.79
C ASP A 160 -29.85 -8.72 19.29
N ALA A 161 -30.07 -8.92 20.59
CA ALA A 161 -30.15 -10.27 21.15
C ALA A 161 -31.54 -10.86 20.90
N VAL A 162 -31.62 -12.20 20.78
CA VAL A 162 -32.91 -12.89 20.73
C VAL A 162 -33.58 -12.84 22.11
N GLN A 163 -34.84 -12.42 22.16
CA GLN A 163 -35.65 -12.41 23.38
C GLN A 163 -36.77 -13.44 23.32
N GLY A 164 -36.94 -14.18 24.41
CA GLY A 164 -38.13 -14.98 24.67
C GLY A 164 -38.75 -14.57 26.00
N THR A 165 -40.07 -14.49 26.07
CA THR A 165 -40.78 -14.18 27.31
C THR A 165 -42.08 -14.99 27.36
N LEU A 166 -42.35 -15.60 28.51
CA LEU A 166 -43.61 -16.28 28.78
C LEU A 166 -44.54 -15.31 29.49
N ILE A 167 -45.74 -15.14 28.93
CA ILE A 167 -46.79 -14.28 29.46
C ILE A 167 -48.07 -15.08 29.64
N SER A 168 -48.98 -14.59 30.48
CA SER A 168 -50.34 -15.13 30.58
C SER A 168 -51.17 -14.66 29.40
N GLU A 169 -51.92 -15.57 28.78
CA GLU A 169 -52.69 -15.32 27.55
C GLU A 169 -53.77 -14.24 27.71
N ASP A 170 -54.33 -14.07 28.91
CA ASP A 170 -55.43 -13.14 29.18
C ASP A 170 -54.95 -11.84 29.84
N SER A 171 -53.71 -11.43 29.58
CA SER A 171 -53.12 -10.25 30.22
C SER A 171 -52.39 -9.36 29.23
N VAL A 172 -52.60 -8.06 29.37
CA VAL A 172 -51.73 -7.05 28.72
C VAL A 172 -50.35 -7.15 29.35
N TYR A 173 -49.31 -7.24 28.52
CA TYR A 173 -47.92 -7.23 28.97
C TYR A 173 -47.18 -6.06 28.32
N ASN A 174 -46.37 -5.37 29.12
CA ASN A 174 -45.49 -4.30 28.66
C ASN A 174 -44.05 -4.79 28.78
N GLY A 175 -43.30 -4.69 27.68
CA GLY A 175 -41.93 -5.14 27.62
C GLY A 175 -41.05 -4.18 26.82
N THR A 176 -39.78 -4.54 26.74
CA THR A 176 -38.79 -3.82 25.92
C THR A 176 -37.93 -4.86 25.23
N LEU A 177 -37.74 -4.70 23.93
CA LEU A 177 -36.83 -5.53 23.14
C LEU A 177 -35.39 -5.32 23.63
N PRO A 178 -34.49 -6.29 23.42
CA PRO A 178 -33.08 -6.11 23.72
C PRO A 178 -32.53 -4.89 22.98
N ALA A 179 -31.64 -4.15 23.64
CA ALA A 179 -31.02 -2.99 23.03
C ALA A 179 -30.23 -3.41 21.79
N ALA A 180 -30.63 -2.89 20.63
CA ALA A 180 -29.89 -2.99 19.39
C ALA A 180 -28.57 -2.24 19.51
N THR A 181 -27.52 -2.85 19.00
CA THR A 181 -26.20 -2.24 18.83
C THR A 181 -25.87 -2.19 17.35
N ASP A 182 -25.23 -1.12 16.94
CA ASP A 182 -24.73 -0.94 15.59
C ASP A 182 -23.25 -0.53 15.69
N ALA A 183 -22.38 -1.14 14.90
CA ALA A 183 -20.94 -0.88 14.97
C ALA A 183 -20.59 0.56 14.55
N ASP A 184 -21.46 1.21 13.78
CA ASP A 184 -21.32 2.60 13.32
C ASP A 184 -22.01 3.60 14.26
N GLY A 185 -22.81 3.10 15.20
CA GLY A 185 -23.57 3.91 16.15
C GLY A 185 -24.75 4.66 15.54
N ASN A 186 -25.24 4.24 14.36
CA ASN A 186 -26.29 4.95 13.61
C ASN A 186 -27.66 4.26 13.65
N PHE A 187 -27.96 3.47 14.69
CA PHE A 187 -29.27 2.84 14.86
C PHE A 187 -30.42 3.85 14.79
N ASP A 188 -31.41 3.57 13.93
CA ASP A 188 -32.57 4.44 13.67
C ASP A 188 -33.77 4.05 14.56
N ARG A 189 -34.38 2.88 14.32
CA ARG A 189 -35.60 2.46 15.02
C ARG A 189 -35.91 0.97 15.00
N TYR A 190 -36.74 0.54 15.95
CA TYR A 190 -37.46 -0.73 15.92
C TYR A 190 -38.73 -0.62 15.08
N LYS A 191 -39.03 -1.67 14.31
CA LYS A 191 -40.26 -1.78 13.53
C LYS A 191 -40.73 -3.23 13.49
N LEU A 192 -42.02 -3.43 13.72
CA LEU A 192 -42.66 -4.73 13.54
C LEU A 192 -42.69 -5.10 12.05
N VAL A 193 -42.13 -6.26 11.71
CA VAL A 193 -42.12 -6.78 10.32
C VAL A 193 -43.48 -7.40 9.97
N SER A 194 -44.01 -8.22 10.88
CA SER A 194 -45.33 -8.83 10.79
C SER A 194 -45.92 -9.03 12.19
N PRO A 195 -47.24 -8.89 12.35
CA PRO A 195 -47.87 -9.20 13.63
C PRO A 195 -47.76 -10.69 13.99
N PRO A 196 -47.87 -11.03 15.29
CA PRO A 196 -47.95 -12.42 15.71
C PRO A 196 -49.20 -13.11 15.14
N ALA A 197 -49.16 -14.44 15.02
CA ALA A 197 -50.29 -15.23 14.53
C ALA A 197 -51.47 -15.25 15.50
N HIS A 198 -51.21 -15.04 16.80
CA HIS A 198 -52.19 -15.01 17.88
C HIS A 198 -51.88 -13.85 18.83
N GLY A 199 -52.93 -13.23 19.38
CA GLY A 199 -52.83 -12.01 20.18
C GLY A 199 -52.42 -10.78 19.36
N GLY A 200 -52.18 -9.67 20.05
CA GLY A 200 -51.66 -8.43 19.47
C GLY A 200 -50.25 -8.11 19.98
N LEU A 201 -49.43 -7.50 19.13
CA LEU A 201 -48.18 -6.87 19.53
C LEU A 201 -48.04 -5.52 18.83
N ALA A 202 -47.73 -4.48 19.60
CA ALA A 202 -47.44 -3.16 19.07
C ALA A 202 -46.17 -2.60 19.70
N ILE A 203 -45.26 -2.08 18.86
CA ILE A 203 -44.14 -1.26 19.32
C ILE A 203 -44.70 0.09 19.76
N THR A 204 -44.57 0.41 21.04
CA THR A 204 -45.08 1.64 21.65
C THR A 204 -44.06 2.77 21.62
N ASP A 205 -42.77 2.44 21.55
CA ASP A 205 -41.69 3.38 21.33
C ASP A 205 -40.63 2.77 20.39
N SER A 206 -40.55 3.32 19.18
CA SER A 206 -39.64 2.83 18.14
C SER A 206 -38.18 3.18 18.38
N SER A 207 -37.87 4.08 19.32
CA SER A 207 -36.49 4.43 19.65
C SER A 207 -35.89 3.52 20.72
N THR A 208 -36.71 3.08 21.68
CA THR A 208 -36.29 2.23 22.81
C THR A 208 -36.65 0.76 22.63
N GLY A 209 -37.53 0.43 21.68
CA GLY A 209 -38.03 -0.92 21.49
C GLY A 209 -39.07 -1.33 22.52
N ALA A 210 -39.67 -0.36 23.23
CA ALA A 210 -40.80 -0.62 24.11
C ALA A 210 -41.98 -1.17 23.30
N TYR A 211 -42.65 -2.17 23.85
CA TYR A 211 -43.79 -2.80 23.20
C TYR A 211 -44.86 -3.18 24.21
N VAL A 212 -46.08 -3.35 23.69
CA VAL A 212 -47.22 -3.89 24.43
C VAL A 212 -47.75 -5.11 23.69
N THR A 213 -48.09 -6.16 24.43
CA THR A 213 -48.90 -7.27 23.91
C THR A 213 -50.34 -7.14 24.40
N LEU A 214 -51.27 -7.50 23.54
CA LEU A 214 -52.69 -7.54 23.83
C LEU A 214 -53.17 -9.00 23.74
N PRO A 215 -54.11 -9.41 24.61
CA PRO A 215 -54.78 -10.70 24.48
C PRO A 215 -55.46 -10.85 23.11
#